data_AF-A0A183DA86-F1
#
_entry.id   AF-A0A183DA86-F1
#
_cell.length_a   1.000
_cell.length_b   1.000
_cell.length_c   1.000
_cell.angle_alpha   90.00
_cell.angle_beta   90.00
_cell.angle_gamma   90.00
#
_symmetry.space_group_name_H-M   'P 1'
#
loop_
_entity.id
_entity.type
_entity.pdbx_description
1 polymer ?
#
loop_
_entity_poly.entity_id
_entity_poly.type
_entity_poly.pdbx_seq_one_letter_code
_entity_poly.pdbx_strand_id
1 'polypeptide(L)'
;NIAPFETKTVINTKLLGAQERNATAYVKIKADWTRRREEGSTQQRPAIAAVAESVNETTGNDSDGGVEHVEETLIVPVEAEIVRKRGLFAAVDILDFGLVRAGDKSRELLLQIVSNLEKTIEIE
;
A
#
# COMPACT_ATOMS: atom_id res chain seq x y z
N ASN A 1 -10.05 16.24 -8.33
CA ASN A 1 -11.35 15.66 -8.70
C ASN A 1 -11.06 14.66 -9.81
N ILE A 2 -11.24 13.36 -9.57
CA ILE A 2 -11.02 12.32 -10.59
C ILE A 2 -12.31 12.26 -11.39
N ALA A 3 -12.24 12.36 -12.72
CA ALA A 3 -13.44 12.29 -13.54
C ALA A 3 -14.11 10.90 -13.39
N PRO A 4 -15.42 10.77 -13.62
CA PRO A 4 -16.05 9.46 -13.69
C PRO A 4 -15.27 8.57 -14.68
N PHE A 5 -14.91 7.36 -14.25
CA PHE A 5 -14.12 6.36 -15.01
C PHE A 5 -12.63 6.64 -15.20
N GLU A 6 -12.08 7.69 -14.60
CA GLU A 6 -10.63 7.93 -14.63
C GLU A 6 -9.92 7.06 -13.59
N THR A 7 -8.88 6.34 -14.02
CA THR A 7 -8.08 5.48 -13.13
C THR A 7 -6.98 6.32 -12.50
N LYS A 8 -6.92 6.34 -11.17
CA LYS A 8 -5.81 6.95 -10.42
C LYS A 8 -5.02 5.88 -9.69
N THR A 9 -3.71 5.87 -9.87
CA THR A 9 -2.82 5.05 -9.05
C THR A 9 -2.92 5.49 -7.59
N VAL A 10 -3.38 4.58 -6.73
CA VAL A 10 -3.47 4.80 -5.27
C VAL A 10 -2.30 4.20 -4.52
N ILE A 11 -1.64 3.18 -5.09
CA ILE A 11 -0.48 2.48 -4.50
C ILE A 11 0.47 2.12 -5.64
N ASN A 12 1.77 2.37 -5.46
CA ASN A 12 2.85 1.85 -6.30
C ASN A 12 3.83 1.10 -5.41
N THR A 13 3.99 -0.21 -5.65
CA THR A 13 4.83 -1.10 -4.85
C THR A 13 5.71 -1.95 -5.76
N LYS A 14 7.00 -2.07 -5.42
CA LYS A 14 7.92 -3.02 -6.04
C LYS A 14 8.10 -4.23 -5.13
N LEU A 15 8.02 -5.43 -5.71
CA LEU A 15 8.24 -6.70 -5.01
C LEU A 15 9.56 -7.30 -5.49
N LEU A 16 10.44 -7.67 -4.55
CA LEU A 16 11.70 -8.36 -4.83
C LEU A 16 11.68 -9.71 -4.12
N GLY A 17 11.81 -10.78 -4.90
CA GLY A 17 11.90 -12.14 -4.37
C GLY A 17 13.34 -12.65 -4.32
N ALA A 18 13.67 -13.41 -3.28
CA ALA A 18 15.00 -14.00 -3.13
C ALA A 18 15.23 -15.26 -3.99
N GLN A 19 14.15 -15.97 -4.32
CA GLN A 19 14.19 -17.22 -5.09
C GLN A 19 13.14 -17.20 -6.20
N GLU A 20 13.49 -17.80 -7.34
CA GLU A 20 12.55 -17.99 -8.45
C GLU A 20 11.45 -18.95 -8.02
N ARG A 21 10.22 -18.45 -8.01
CA ARG A 21 9.01 -19.25 -7.76
C ARG A 21 7.76 -18.46 -8.11
N ASN A 22 6.74 -19.19 -8.50
CA ASN A 22 5.39 -18.66 -8.49
C ASN A 22 4.89 -18.64 -7.05
N ALA A 23 4.25 -17.56 -6.64
CA ALA A 23 3.73 -17.42 -5.30
C ALA A 23 2.36 -16.74 -5.34
N THR A 24 1.43 -17.30 -4.57
CA THR A 24 0.20 -16.60 -4.19
C THR A 24 0.51 -15.69 -3.02
N ALA A 25 0.34 -14.39 -3.20
CA ALA A 25 0.56 -13.38 -2.19
C ALA A 25 -0.75 -12.64 -1.87
N TYR A 26 -0.76 -11.91 -0.75
CA TYR A 26 -1.90 -11.12 -0.34
C TYR A 26 -1.43 -9.73 0.07
N VAL A 27 -2.10 -8.70 -0.41
CA VAL A 27 -1.91 -7.32 0.05
C VAL A 27 -2.99 -7.02 1.08
N LYS A 28 -2.57 -6.73 2.32
CA LYS A 28 -3.45 -6.29 3.40
C LYS A 28 -3.43 -4.78 3.48
N ILE A 29 -4.56 -4.15 3.18
CA ILE A 29 -4.73 -2.70 3.28
C ILE A 29 -5.59 -2.44 4.51
N LYS A 30 -5.01 -1.75 5.50
CA LYS A 30 -5.76 -1.21 6.64
C LYS A 30 -6.10 0.23 6.34
N ALA A 31 -7.38 0.60 6.46
CA ALA A 31 -7.82 1.96 6.32
C ALA A 31 -8.68 2.36 7.51
N ASP A 32 -8.35 3.49 8.14
CA ASP A 32 -9.18 4.07 9.17
C ASP A 32 -10.30 4.87 8.50
N TRP A 33 -11.45 4.24 8.31
CA TRP A 33 -12.64 4.93 7.82
C TRP A 33 -13.41 5.53 9.00
N THR A 34 -13.47 6.86 9.10
CA THR A 34 -14.37 7.49 10.07
C THR A 34 -15.81 7.41 9.54
N ARG A 35 -16.58 6.41 9.99
CA ARG A 35 -17.96 6.26 9.57
C ARG A 35 -18.79 7.33 10.28
N ARG A 36 -19.13 8.42 9.57
CA ARG A 36 -20.19 9.32 10.05
C ARG A 36 -21.50 8.53 10.02
N ARG A 37 -21.99 8.18 11.20
CA ARG A 37 -23.28 7.52 11.40
C ARG A 37 -24.37 8.51 11.00
N GLU A 38 -24.92 8.38 9.80
CA GLU A 38 -26.19 9.02 9.47
C GLU A 38 -27.29 8.21 10.14
N GLU A 39 -27.88 8.79 11.18
CA GLU A 39 -29.04 8.24 11.87
C GLU A 39 -30.24 8.23 10.93
N GLY A 40 -30.66 7.05 10.49
CA GLY A 40 -31.94 6.86 9.84
C GLY A 40 -31.90 6.27 8.43
N SER A 41 -31.40 5.05 8.27
CA SER A 41 -32.04 4.09 7.37
C SER A 41 -31.55 2.68 7.66
N THR A 42 -32.48 1.74 7.71
CA THR A 42 -32.23 0.30 7.83
C THR A 42 -31.42 -0.16 6.61
N GLN A 43 -30.10 -0.14 6.70
CA GLN A 43 -29.21 -0.56 5.62
C GLN A 43 -28.58 -1.91 5.91
N GLN A 44 -29.01 -2.85 5.07
CA GLN A 44 -28.43 -4.15 4.78
C GLN A 44 -26.90 -4.15 4.92
N ARG A 45 -26.39 -4.94 5.87
CA ARG A 45 -24.95 -5.17 6.05
C ARG A 45 -24.33 -5.60 4.71
N PRO A 46 -23.28 -4.93 4.20
CA PRO A 46 -22.53 -5.46 3.08
C PRO A 46 -21.83 -6.75 3.52
N ALA A 47 -21.92 -7.81 2.70
CA ALA A 47 -21.43 -9.16 3.03
C ALA A 47 -19.94 -9.22 3.43
N ILE A 48 -19.15 -8.22 3.02
CA ILE A 48 -17.73 -8.05 3.38
C ILE A 48 -17.50 -7.80 4.87
N ALA A 49 -18.43 -7.16 5.58
CA ALA A 49 -18.30 -6.94 7.03
C ALA A 49 -18.48 -8.23 7.85
N ALA A 50 -19.26 -9.20 7.35
CA ALA A 50 -19.53 -10.46 8.06
C ALA A 50 -18.30 -11.38 8.15
N VAL A 51 -17.35 -11.25 7.21
CA VAL A 51 -16.13 -12.08 7.19
C VAL A 51 -15.09 -11.56 8.20
N ALA A 52 -15.01 -10.23 8.38
CA ALA A 52 -14.09 -9.59 9.31
C ALA A 52 -14.44 -9.83 10.80
N GLU A 53 -15.70 -10.12 11.12
CA GLU A 53 -16.18 -10.32 12.51
C GLU A 53 -15.79 -11.68 13.12
N SER A 54 -15.19 -12.60 12.37
CA SER A 54 -14.83 -13.95 12.86
C SER A 54 -13.49 -14.03 13.59
N VAL A 55 -12.72 -12.94 13.65
CA VAL A 55 -11.41 -12.89 14.31
C VAL A 55 -11.29 -11.63 15.16
N ASN A 56 -12.03 -11.56 16.27
CA ASN A 56 -11.62 -10.71 17.37
C ASN A 56 -11.99 -11.33 18.71
N GLU A 57 -10.96 -11.65 19.51
CA GLU A 57 -11.07 -12.12 20.88
C GLU A 57 -11.58 -11.00 21.79
N THR A 58 -12.48 -11.36 22.69
CA THR A 58 -13.12 -10.54 23.70
C THR A 58 -12.11 -9.77 24.56
N THR A 59 -12.21 -8.45 24.64
CA THR A 59 -11.81 -7.73 25.86
C THR A 59 -12.56 -6.41 26.05
N GLY A 60 -13.28 -6.30 27.16
CA GLY A 60 -13.38 -5.08 27.98
C GLY A 60 -14.35 -3.99 27.56
N ASN A 61 -15.45 -3.87 28.32
CA ASN A 61 -16.28 -2.67 28.44
C ASN A 61 -15.44 -1.42 28.76
N ASP A 62 -15.75 -0.29 28.14
CA ASP A 62 -15.87 0.98 28.84
C ASP A 62 -16.75 1.95 28.04
N SER A 63 -17.53 2.73 28.78
CA SER A 63 -18.61 3.59 28.29
C SER A 63 -18.12 5.04 28.27
N ASP A 64 -17.97 5.60 27.08
CA ASP A 64 -17.92 7.04 26.79
C ASP A 64 -18.20 7.20 25.29
N GLY A 65 -18.73 8.34 24.83
CA GLY A 65 -19.32 8.59 23.50
C GLY A 65 -18.45 8.22 22.28
N GLY A 66 -18.28 6.92 22.07
CA GLY A 66 -17.21 6.33 21.28
C GLY A 66 -17.51 6.40 19.79
N VAL A 67 -16.67 7.13 19.07
CA VAL A 67 -16.45 6.90 17.65
C VAL A 67 -15.98 5.46 17.52
N GLU A 68 -16.84 4.55 17.06
CA GLU A 68 -16.45 3.19 16.71
C GLU A 68 -15.40 3.28 15.59
N HIS A 69 -14.13 3.16 15.95
CA HIS A 69 -13.06 2.97 15.00
C HIS A 69 -13.14 1.53 14.49
N VAL A 70 -13.95 1.32 13.46
CA VAL A 70 -13.94 0.05 12.72
C VAL A 70 -12.70 0.07 11.85
N GLU A 71 -11.67 -0.69 12.25
CA GLU A 71 -10.53 -0.98 11.37
C GLU A 71 -11.03 -1.85 10.21
N GLU A 72 -11.44 -1.23 9.11
CA GLU A 72 -11.80 -1.96 7.90
C GLU A 72 -10.51 -2.41 7.19
N THR A 73 -10.36 -3.73 7.05
CA THR A 73 -9.24 -4.35 6.34
C THR A 73 -9.70 -4.88 4.99
N LEU A 74 -9.08 -4.44 3.91
CA LEU A 74 -9.21 -5.03 2.58
C LEU A 74 -8.04 -6.00 2.32
N ILE A 75 -8.36 -7.24 1.93
CA ILE A 75 -7.37 -8.25 1.53
C ILE A 75 -7.51 -8.46 0.02
N VAL A 76 -6.44 -8.19 -0.72
CA VAL A 76 -6.38 -8.38 -2.17
C VAL A 76 -5.46 -9.55 -2.49
N PRO A 77 -5.96 -10.67 -3.05
CA PRO A 77 -5.09 -11.74 -3.54
C PRO A 77 -4.33 -11.26 -4.78
N VAL A 78 -3.04 -11.58 -4.85
CA VAL A 78 -2.18 -11.23 -5.98
C VAL A 78 -1.37 -12.47 -6.35
N GLU A 79 -1.44 -12.84 -7.62
CA GLU A 79 -0.55 -13.84 -8.20
C GLU A 79 0.75 -13.15 -8.62
N ALA A 80 1.87 -13.64 -8.10
CA ALA A 80 3.19 -13.11 -8.42
C ALA A 80 4.07 -14.19 -9.04
N GLU A 81 4.64 -13.88 -10.20
CA GLU A 81 5.71 -14.64 -10.83
C GLU A 81 7.05 -14.00 -10.46
N ILE A 82 7.90 -14.73 -9.74
CA ILE A 82 9.24 -14.26 -9.39
C ILE A 82 10.24 -14.90 -10.34
N VAL A 83 10.77 -14.10 -11.26
CA VAL A 83 11.82 -14.50 -12.22
C VAL A 83 13.17 -13.90 -11.83
N ARG A 84 14.26 -14.64 -12.07
CA ARG A 84 15.62 -14.12 -11.85
C ARG A 84 15.99 -13.22 -13.01
N LYS A 85 15.83 -11.92 -12.80
CA LYS A 85 16.35 -10.91 -13.72
C LYS A 85 17.70 -10.42 -13.22
N ARG A 86 18.76 -10.66 -13.99
CA ARG A 86 20.07 -10.05 -13.75
C ARG A 86 20.04 -8.59 -14.20
N GLY A 87 20.53 -7.67 -13.37
CA GLY A 87 20.54 -6.25 -13.70
C GLY A 87 20.82 -5.33 -12.52
N LEU A 88 20.66 -4.04 -12.81
CA LEU A 88 20.66 -2.95 -11.84
C LEU A 88 19.23 -2.56 -11.53
N PHE A 89 18.91 -2.43 -10.25
CA PHE A 89 17.57 -2.14 -9.78
C PHE A 89 17.60 -0.94 -8.85
N ALA A 90 16.93 0.14 -9.25
CA ALA A 90 16.70 1.28 -8.39
C ALA A 90 15.55 0.99 -7.42
N ALA A 91 15.71 1.37 -6.15
CA ALA A 91 14.64 1.29 -5.16
C ALA A 91 13.45 2.18 -5.54
N VAL A 92 13.70 3.27 -6.26
CA VAL A 92 12.70 4.24 -6.73
C VAL A 92 12.83 4.45 -8.24
N ASP A 93 11.71 4.64 -8.94
CA ASP A 93 11.70 4.88 -10.40
C ASP A 93 11.90 6.36 -10.76
N ILE A 94 11.48 7.27 -9.88
CA ILE A 94 11.48 8.70 -10.12
C ILE A 94 12.07 9.40 -8.90
N LEU A 95 13.03 10.29 -9.14
CA LEU A 95 13.52 11.23 -8.13
C LEU A 95 12.73 12.51 -8.21
N ASP A 96 11.84 12.71 -7.25
CA ASP A 96 11.04 13.93 -7.15
C ASP A 96 11.67 14.89 -6.13
N PHE A 97 12.15 16.03 -6.60
CA PHE A 97 12.68 17.09 -5.74
C PHE A 97 11.56 17.89 -5.06
N GLY A 98 10.31 17.70 -5.46
CA GLY A 98 9.16 18.46 -4.99
C GLY A 98 9.15 19.88 -5.53
N LEU A 99 8.42 20.75 -4.85
CA LEU A 99 8.35 22.17 -5.19
C LEU A 99 9.60 22.90 -4.67
N VAL A 100 10.48 23.31 -5.58
CA VAL A 100 11.64 24.17 -5.27
C VAL A 100 11.31 25.59 -5.70
N ARG A 101 11.40 26.57 -4.78
CA ARG A 101 11.14 27.98 -5.09
C ARG A 101 12.34 28.58 -5.81
N ALA A 102 12.07 29.60 -6.64
CA ALA A 102 13.14 30.32 -7.33
C ALA A 102 14.09 30.97 -6.31
N GLY A 103 15.39 30.66 -6.43
CA GLY A 103 16.44 31.14 -5.52
C GLY A 103 16.78 30.18 -4.38
N ASP A 104 15.95 29.16 -4.11
CA ASP A 104 16.24 28.14 -3.12
C ASP A 104 17.17 27.06 -3.69
N LYS A 105 18.04 26.51 -2.84
CA LYS A 105 18.83 25.32 -3.19
C LYS A 105 17.93 24.10 -3.13
N SER A 106 18.01 23.27 -4.17
CA SER A 106 17.33 21.98 -4.19
C SER A 106 17.88 21.07 -3.07
N ARG A 107 17.02 20.19 -2.56
CA ARG A 107 17.44 19.13 -1.63
C ARG A 107 18.30 18.09 -2.33
N GLU A 108 19.29 17.54 -1.64
CA GLU A 108 20.01 16.36 -2.11
C GLU A 108 19.12 15.12 -1.96
N LEU A 109 19.08 14.28 -2.99
CA LEU A 109 18.35 13.01 -2.98
C LEU A 109 19.34 11.86 -3.15
N LEU A 110 19.21 10.83 -2.33
CA LEU A 110 20.01 9.62 -2.44
C LEU A 110 19.28 8.61 -3.31
N LEU A 111 19.90 8.22 -4.43
CA LEU A 111 19.44 7.11 -5.24
C LEU A 111 20.13 5.82 -4.78
N GLN A 112 19.35 4.89 -4.21
CA GLN A 112 19.83 3.56 -3.89
C GLN A 112 19.66 2.62 -5.09
N ILE A 113 20.78 2.05 -5.53
CA ILE A 113 20.83 1.06 -6.61
C ILE A 113 21.34 -0.27 -6.05
N VAL A 114 20.63 -1.35 -6.37
CA VAL A 114 21.01 -2.72 -6.03
C VAL A 114 21.42 -3.45 -7.29
N SER A 115 22.59 -4.08 -7.25
CA SER A 115 23.06 -4.98 -8.31
C SER A 115 22.95 -6.43 -7.86
N ASN A 116 22.53 -7.29 -8.78
CA ASN A 116 22.68 -8.74 -8.65
C ASN A 116 23.57 -9.34 -9.76
N LEU A 117 24.39 -8.51 -10.40
CA LEU A 117 25.37 -8.93 -11.40
C LEU A 117 26.57 -9.59 -10.71
N GLU A 118 27.13 -10.62 -11.35
CA GLU A 118 28.32 -11.35 -10.85
C GLU A 118 29.64 -10.59 -11.08
N LYS A 119 29.61 -9.51 -11.87
CA LYS A 119 30.78 -8.71 -12.25
C LYS A 119 30.70 -7.30 -11.64
N THR A 120 31.86 -6.67 -11.54
CA THR A 120 31.99 -5.25 -11.19
C THR A 120 31.20 -4.38 -12.16
N ILE A 121 30.55 -3.35 -11.63
CA ILE A 121 29.80 -2.37 -12.41
C ILE A 121 30.61 -1.09 -12.46
N GLU A 122 30.81 -0.58 -13.66
CA GLU A 122 31.36 0.74 -13.93
C GLU A 122 30.19 1.65 -14.33
N ILE A 123 30.10 2.83 -13.70
CA ILE A 123 29.07 3.83 -13.96
C ILE A 123 29.83 5.10 -14.38
N GLU A 124 29.71 5.49 -15.66
CA GLU A 124 30.24 6.73 -16.23
C GLU A 124 29.17 7.83 -16.26
#